data_AF-A0A0L6D5M6-F1
#
_entry.id   AF-A0A0L6D5M6-F1
#
_cell.length_a   1.000
_cell.length_b   1.000
_cell.length_c   1.000
_cell.angle_alpha   90.00
_cell.angle_beta   90.00
_cell.angle_gamma   90.00
#
_symmetry.space_group_name_H-M   'P 1'
#
loop_
_entity.id
_entity.type
_entity.pdbx_description
1 polymer ?
#
loop_
_entity_poly.entity_id
_entity_poly.type
_entity_poly.pdbx_seq_one_letter_code
_entity_poly.pdbx_strand_id
1 'polypeptide(L)' 'MKLSQILKKIHALIESKEIQNISQQEMANRLGVSLRTYTEWLRDVNQPLAMRAILDMFSQLNDDDIVKIVRAWQTSRVK' A
#
# COMPACT_ATOMS: atom_id res chain seq x y z
N MET A 1 9.76 5.55 10.49
CA MET A 1 8.86 4.37 10.58
C MET A 1 9.39 3.28 9.68
N LYS A 2 9.18 2.00 10.03
CA LYS A 2 9.48 0.87 9.13
C LYS A 2 8.44 0.73 8.02
N LEU A 3 8.80 0.15 6.87
CA LEU A 3 7.87 -0.09 5.75
C LEU A 3 6.67 -0.94 6.18
N SER A 4 6.92 -2.01 6.95
CA SER A 4 5.88 -2.87 7.52
C SER A 4 4.88 -2.12 8.41
N GLN A 5 5.30 -1.08 9.13
CA GLN A 5 4.41 -0.24 9.93
C GLN A 5 3.54 0.67 9.06
N ILE A 6 4.10 1.21 7.97
CA ILE A 6 3.36 2.01 6.99
C ILE A 6 2.28 1.14 6.33
N LEU A 7 2.64 -0.06 5.87
CA LEU A 7 1.69 -1.00 5.27
C LEU A 7 0.54 -1.36 6.22
N LYS A 8 0.84 -1.64 7.50
CA LYS A 8 -0.19 -1.91 8.52
C LYS A 8 -1.13 -0.73 8.73
N LYS A 9 -0.59 0.50 8.79
CA LYS A 9 -1.42 1.71 8.93
C LYS A 9 -2.31 1.92 7.70
N ILE A 10 -1.78 1.75 6.50
CA ILE A 10 -2.56 1.88 5.26
C ILE A 10 -3.66 0.81 5.23
N HIS A 11 -3.35 -0.44 5.58
CA HIS A 11 -4.34 -1.52 5.70
C HIS A 11 -5.48 -1.11 6.64
N ALA A 12 -5.15 -0.70 7.87
CA ALA A 12 -6.14 -0.30 8.87
C ALA A 12 -6.99 0.91 8.42
N LEU A 13 -6.39 1.87 7.69
CA LEU A 13 -7.13 2.99 7.12
C LEU A 13 -8.11 2.55 6.03
N ILE A 14 -7.76 1.54 5.23
CA ILE A 14 -8.68 0.98 4.24
C ILE A 14 -9.81 0.23 4.96
N GLU A 15 -9.50 -0.58 5.97
CA GLU A 15 -10.51 -1.25 6.81
C GLU A 15 -11.49 -0.26 7.43
N SER A 16 -10.99 0.85 7.98
CA SER A 16 -11.84 1.87 8.63
C SER A 16 -12.84 2.56 7.69
N LYS A 17 -12.64 2.45 6.36
CA LYS A 17 -13.55 3.01 5.35
C LYS A 17 -14.62 2.02 4.90
N GLU A 18 -14.54 0.78 5.36
CA GLU A 18 -15.37 -0.33 4.93
C GLU A 18 -16.23 -0.82 6.11
N ILE A 19 -17.40 -1.40 5.82
CA ILE A 19 -18.34 -1.86 6.86
C ILE A 19 -17.81 -3.13 7.55
N GLN A 20 -16.92 -3.88 6.89
CA GLN A 20 -16.36 -5.13 7.38
C GLN A 20 -14.83 -5.09 7.38
N ASN A 21 -14.22 -5.78 8.36
CA ASN A 21 -12.77 -5.95 8.39
C ASN A 21 -12.28 -6.65 7.12
N ILE A 22 -11.20 -6.14 6.55
CA ILE A 22 -10.57 -6.70 5.36
C ILE A 22 -9.50 -7.68 5.82
N SER A 23 -9.66 -8.95 5.47
CA SER A 23 -8.61 -9.92 5.78
C SER A 23 -7.31 -9.62 5.02
N GLN A 24 -6.18 -10.11 5.53
CA GLN A 24 -4.91 -10.08 4.78
C GLN A 24 -5.02 -10.79 3.42
N GLN A 25 -5.87 -11.83 3.32
CA GLN A 25 -6.14 -12.53 2.07
C GLN A 25 -6.86 -11.63 1.07
N GLU A 26 -7.89 -10.92 1.52
CA GLU A 26 -8.63 -9.99 0.67
C GLU A 26 -7.74 -8.84 0.19
N MET A 27 -6.91 -8.27 1.06
CA MET A 27 -5.96 -7.24 0.65
C MET A 27 -4.91 -7.77 -0.34
N ALA A 28 -4.42 -8.99 -0.14
CA ALA A 28 -3.51 -9.65 -1.08
C ALA A 28 -4.17 -9.83 -2.45
N ASN A 29 -5.45 -10.25 -2.49
CA ASN A 29 -6.23 -10.37 -3.72
C ASN A 29 -6.37 -9.02 -4.44
N ARG A 30 -6.73 -7.94 -3.73
CA ARG A 30 -6.83 -6.57 -4.30
C ARG A 30 -5.51 -6.08 -4.91
N LEU A 31 -4.38 -6.50 -4.33
CA LEU A 31 -3.03 -6.17 -4.79
C LEU A 31 -2.50 -7.11 -5.89
N GLY A 32 -3.20 -8.21 -6.19
CA GLY A 32 -2.76 -9.20 -7.17
C GLY A 32 -1.53 -10.00 -6.75
N VAL A 33 -1.34 -10.20 -5.44
CA VAL A 33 -0.20 -10.97 -4.88
C VAL A 33 -0.69 -12.12 -4.02
N SER A 34 0.19 -13.09 -3.75
CA SER A 34 -0.14 -14.18 -2.83
C SER A 34 -0.29 -13.68 -1.39
N LEU A 35 -1.11 -14.37 -0.57
CA LEU A 35 -1.22 -14.10 0.87
C LEU A 35 0.15 -14.18 1.55
N ARG A 36 0.99 -15.13 1.14
CA ARG A 36 2.35 -15.28 1.66
C ARG A 36 3.16 -14.01 1.44
N THR A 37 3.20 -13.52 0.20
CA THR A 37 3.93 -12.29 -0.17
C THR A 37 3.47 -11.10 0.67
N TYR A 38 2.14 -10.92 0.79
CA TYR A 38 1.59 -9.83 1.57
C TYR A 38 1.94 -9.95 3.07
N THR A 39 1.87 -11.16 3.63
CA THR A 39 2.23 -11.45 5.02
C THR A 39 3.71 -11.17 5.29
N GLU A 40 4.61 -11.54 4.37
CA GLU A 40 6.04 -11.26 4.48
C GLU A 40 6.33 -9.75 4.52
N TRP A 41 5.64 -8.95 3.72
CA TRP A 41 5.75 -7.49 3.75
C TRP A 41 5.29 -6.91 5.11
N LEU A 42 4.18 -7.40 5.67
CA LEU A 42 3.71 -6.98 6.99
C LEU A 42 4.63 -7.42 8.15
N ARG A 43 5.43 -8.46 7.95
CA ARG A 43 6.39 -9.00 8.92
C ARG A 43 7.81 -8.47 8.76
N ASP A 44 8.04 -7.52 7.85
CA ASP A 44 9.36 -6.92 7.59
C ASP A 44 10.39 -7.91 6.99
N VAL A 45 9.94 -9.10 6.53
CA VAL A 45 10.80 -10.20 6.04
C VAL A 45 11.34 -9.88 4.64
N ASN A 46 10.46 -9.37 3.77
CA ASN A 46 10.82 -8.92 2.43
C ASN A 46 10.37 -7.46 2.27
N GLN A 47 11.29 -6.58 1.90
CA GLN A 47 11.05 -5.14 1.79
C GLN A 47 11.44 -4.69 0.38
N PRO A 48 10.50 -4.73 -0.58
CA PRO A 48 10.81 -4.35 -1.96
C PRO A 48 11.39 -2.94 -2.03
N LEU A 49 12.59 -2.80 -2.58
CA LEU A 49 13.30 -1.52 -2.66
C LEU A 49 12.45 -0.43 -3.35
N ALA A 50 11.70 -0.83 -4.39
CA ALA A 50 10.81 0.07 -5.11
C ALA A 50 9.71 0.68 -4.21
N MET A 51 9.16 -0.06 -3.26
CA MET A 51 8.14 0.50 -2.33
C MET A 51 8.74 1.59 -1.45
N ARG A 52 9.96 1.36 -0.94
CA ARG A 52 10.69 2.36 -0.16
C ARG A 52 11.02 3.57 -1.02
N ALA A 53 11.55 3.36 -2.23
CA ALA A 53 11.88 4.44 -3.16
C ALA A 53 10.67 5.32 -3.48
N ILE A 54 9.48 4.73 -3.70
CA ILE A 54 8.24 5.49 -3.93
C ILE A 54 7.89 6.38 -2.73
N LEU A 55 7.99 5.86 -1.50
CA LEU A 55 7.73 6.67 -0.30
C LEU A 55 8.75 7.79 -0.13
N ASP A 56 10.03 7.50 -0.37
CA ASP A 56 11.11 8.48 -0.30
C ASP A 56 10.93 9.58 -1.38
N MET A 57 10.43 9.23 -2.57
CA MET A 57 10.08 10.19 -3.62
C MET A 57 8.82 11.01 -3.26
N PHE A 58 7.75 10.37 -2.76
CA PHE A 58 6.54 11.08 -2.32
C PHE A 58 6.82 12.06 -1.20
N SER A 59 7.76 11.77 -0.30
CA SER A 59 8.14 12.69 0.78
C SER A 59 8.81 13.99 0.32
N GLN A 60 9.22 14.08 -0.94
CA GLN A 60 9.79 15.29 -1.56
C GLN A 60 8.74 16.12 -2.31
N LEU A 61 7.50 15.64 -2.40
CA LEU A 61 6.40 16.31 -3.08
C LEU A 61 5.50 17.04 -2.08
N ASN A 62 4.73 18.00 -2.58
CA ASN A 62 3.61 18.58 -1.82
C ASN A 62 2.39 17.64 -1.85
N ASP A 63 1.42 17.89 -0.97
CA ASP A 63 0.23 17.05 -0.82
C ASP A 63 -0.58 16.91 -2.12
N ASP A 64 -0.74 17.99 -2.88
CA ASP A 64 -1.51 18.00 -4.13
C ASP A 64 -0.86 17.12 -5.20
N ASP A 65 0.47 17.16 -5.33
CA ASP A 65 1.23 16.34 -6.26
C ASP A 65 1.17 14.86 -5.88
N ILE A 66 1.24 14.53 -4.58
CA ILE A 66 1.06 13.15 -4.09
C ILE A 66 -0.31 12.63 -4.51
N VAL A 67 -1.38 13.40 -4.24
CA VAL A 67 -2.75 13.02 -4.61
C VAL A 67 -2.87 12.84 -6.12
N LYS A 68 -2.33 13.77 -6.92
CA LYS A 68 -2.36 13.72 -8.38
C LYS A 68 -1.72 12.44 -8.93
N ILE A 69 -0.54 12.06 -8.44
CA ILE A 69 0.14 10.83 -8.86
C ILE A 69 -0.65 9.58 -8.48
N VAL A 70 -1.18 9.50 -7.25
CA VAL A 70 -1.98 8.36 -6.79
C VAL A 70 -3.26 8.21 -7.63
N ARG A 71 -3.94 9.31 -7.97
CA ARG A 71 -5.13 9.27 -8.83
C ARG A 71 -4.81 8.88 -10.27
N ALA A 72 -3.71 9.39 -10.83
CA ALA A 72 -3.25 8.99 -12.16
C ALA A 72 -2.95 7.49 -12.24
N TRP A 73 -2.26 6.94 -11.22
CA TRP A 73 -1.99 5.51 -11.10
C TRP A 73 -3.27 4.67 -10.96
N GLN A 74 -4.25 5.15 -10.19
CA GLN A 74 -5.54 4.49 -10.06
C GLN A 74 -6.24 4.39 -11.42
N THR A 75 -6.29 5.47 -12.20
CA THR A 75 -6.90 5.48 -13.54
C THR A 75 -6.19 4.56 -14.52
N SER A 76 -4.86 4.42 -14.45
CA SER A 76 -4.13 3.52 -15.36
C SER A 76 -4.39 2.03 -15.11
N ARG A 77 -4.88 1.65 -13.93
CA ARG A 77 -5.24 0.25 -13.61
C ARG A 77 -6.66 -0.14 -14.04
N VAL A 78 -7.48 0.82 -14.46
CA VAL A 78 -8.89 0.60 -14.88
C VAL A 78 -9.02 0.51 -16.41
N LYS A 79 -7.90 0.58 -17.15
CA LYS A 79 -7.84 0.37 -18.60
C LYS A 79 -7.49 -1.06 -18.96
#